data_AF-A0A2V3I3E2-F1
#
_entry.id   AF-A0A2V3I3E2-F1
#
_cell.length_a   1.000
_cell.length_b   1.000
_cell.length_c   1.000
_cell.angle_alpha   90.00
_cell.angle_beta   90.00
_cell.angle_gamma   90.00
#
_symmetry.space_group_name_H-M   'P 1'
#
loop_
_entity.id
_entity.type
_entity.pdbx_description
1 polymer ?
#
loop_
_entity_poly.entity_id
_entity_poly.type
_entity_poly.pdbx_seq_one_letter_code
_entity_poly.pdbx_strand_id
1 'polypeptide(L)'
;MKEPHHLRKVGIGMIMVAASLAMIGILQLAIGDTIQRQQVADFEDCKVNGFQEPQCAKWIDDMQLQECRENKDIESSECRKYRTWVIADQELEEILKNAQNEE
;
A
#
# COMPACT_ATOMS: atom_id res chain seq x y z
N MET A 1 48.11 -25.01 -10.73
CA MET A 1 46.86 -24.41 -10.21
C MET A 1 45.68 -25.13 -10.86
N LYS A 2 44.65 -25.42 -10.06
CA LYS A 2 43.56 -26.38 -10.31
C LYS A 2 42.47 -25.78 -11.21
N GLU A 3 41.89 -26.62 -12.07
CA GLU A 3 41.07 -26.28 -13.24
C GLU A 3 39.84 -25.35 -12.98
N PRO A 4 39.47 -24.46 -13.92
CA PRO A 4 38.33 -23.55 -13.79
C PRO A 4 37.02 -24.17 -14.29
N HIS A 5 36.50 -25.21 -13.63
CA HIS A 5 35.27 -25.91 -14.07
C HIS A 5 34.00 -25.56 -13.25
N HIS A 6 33.99 -24.46 -12.49
CA HIS A 6 32.85 -24.12 -11.61
C HIS A 6 32.17 -22.76 -11.80
N LEU A 7 32.63 -21.92 -12.74
CA LEU A 7 32.05 -20.58 -12.95
C LEU A 7 30.76 -20.57 -13.80
N ARG A 8 30.48 -21.62 -14.58
CA ARG A 8 29.28 -21.67 -15.43
C ARG A 8 28.00 -22.03 -14.65
N LYS A 9 28.11 -22.76 -13.53
CA LYS A 9 26.96 -23.18 -12.72
C LYS A 9 26.35 -22.01 -11.93
N VAL A 10 27.18 -21.11 -11.43
CA VAL A 10 26.71 -19.93 -10.69
C VAL A 10 25.88 -18.99 -11.58
N GLY A 11 26.24 -18.87 -12.86
CA GLY A 11 25.50 -18.03 -13.82
C GLY A 11 24.08 -18.52 -14.10
N ILE A 12 23.88 -19.83 -14.28
CA ILE A 12 22.54 -20.39 -14.55
C ILE A 12 21.62 -20.24 -13.34
N GLY A 13 22.15 -20.43 -12.13
CA GLY A 13 21.39 -20.21 -10.90
C GLY A 13 20.92 -18.77 -10.76
N MET A 14 21.78 -17.80 -11.07
CA MET A 14 21.45 -16.38 -10.98
C MET A 14 20.41 -15.95 -12.04
N ILE A 15 20.48 -16.52 -13.25
CA ILE A 15 19.50 -16.27 -14.33
C ILE A 15 18.11 -16.81 -13.95
N MET A 16 18.02 -18.00 -13.35
CA MET A 16 16.75 -18.59 -12.89
C MET A 16 16.05 -17.72 -11.83
N VAL A 17 16.81 -17.18 -10.88
CA VAL A 17 16.28 -16.28 -9.84
C VAL A 17 15.80 -14.97 -10.48
N ALA A 18 16.62 -14.38 -11.36
CA ALA A 18 16.25 -13.15 -12.06
C ALA A 18 15.00 -13.34 -12.95
N ALA A 19 14.90 -14.46 -13.66
CA ALA A 19 13.72 -14.80 -14.46
C ALA A 19 12.45 -14.96 -13.62
N SER A 20 12.56 -15.58 -12.44
CA SER A 20 11.43 -15.74 -11.52
C SER A 20 10.93 -14.39 -10.99
N LEU A 21 11.84 -13.50 -10.60
CA LEU A 21 11.49 -12.16 -10.14
C LEU A 21 10.90 -11.30 -11.27
N ALA A 22 11.47 -11.40 -12.48
CA ALA A 22 10.97 -10.68 -13.65
C ALA A 22 9.54 -11.14 -14.03
N MET A 23 9.25 -12.43 -13.96
CA MET A 23 7.91 -12.96 -14.25
C MET A 23 6.86 -12.43 -13.28
N ILE A 24 7.17 -12.39 -11.98
CA ILE A 24 6.27 -11.83 -10.96
C ILE A 24 6.07 -10.33 -11.21
N GLY A 25 7.13 -9.59 -11.56
CA GLY A 25 7.04 -8.17 -11.89
C GLY A 25 6.16 -7.88 -13.11
N ILE A 26 6.27 -8.68 -14.18
CA ILE A 26 5.44 -8.54 -15.38
C ILE A 26 3.97 -8.85 -15.07
N LEU A 27 3.70 -9.87 -14.24
CA LEU A 27 2.34 -10.22 -13.84
C LEU A 27 1.67 -9.08 -13.06
N GLN A 28 2.39 -8.40 -12.17
CA GLN A 28 1.87 -7.24 -11.44
C GLN A 28 1.53 -6.07 -12.38
N LEU A 29 2.35 -5.82 -13.40
CA LEU A 29 2.09 -4.78 -14.41
C LEU A 29 0.87 -5.12 -15.27
N ALA A 30 0.67 -6.39 -15.62
CA ALA A 30 -0.45 -6.83 -16.46
C ALA A 30 -1.82 -6.72 -15.76
N ILE A 31 -1.85 -6.92 -14.43
CA ILE A 31 -3.06 -6.84 -13.63
C ILE A 31 -3.43 -5.38 -13.30
N GLY A 32 -2.45 -4.48 -13.28
CA GLY A 32 -2.60 -3.09 -12.85
C GLY A 32 -3.65 -2.28 -13.61
N ASP A 33 -3.71 -2.34 -14.94
CA ASP A 33 -4.52 -1.38 -15.70
C ASP A 33 -6.04 -1.68 -15.65
N THR A 34 -6.43 -2.96 -15.70
CA THR A 34 -7.87 -3.33 -15.71
C THR A 34 -8.45 -3.46 -14.31
N ILE A 35 -7.69 -4.00 -13.36
CA ILE A 35 -8.19 -4.20 -11.99
C ILE A 35 -8.24 -2.88 -11.23
N GLN A 36 -7.33 -1.94 -11.45
CA GLN A 36 -7.43 -0.63 -10.79
C GLN A 36 -8.67 0.15 -11.27
N ARG A 37 -8.99 0.15 -12.57
CA ARG A 37 -10.21 0.80 -13.07
C ARG A 37 -11.48 0.16 -12.53
N GLN A 38 -11.51 -1.17 -12.46
CA GLN A 38 -12.65 -1.88 -11.89
C GLN A 38 -12.82 -1.55 -10.40
N GLN A 39 -11.75 -1.56 -9.62
CA GLN A 39 -11.81 -1.20 -8.19
C GLN A 39 -12.23 0.25 -7.96
N VAL A 40 -11.83 1.19 -8.83
CA VAL A 40 -12.30 2.58 -8.77
C VAL A 40 -13.78 2.67 -9.11
N ALA A 41 -14.25 1.95 -10.15
CA ALA A 41 -15.67 1.91 -10.50
C ALA A 41 -16.52 1.29 -9.39
N ASP A 42 -16.07 0.19 -8.79
CA ASP A 42 -16.75 -0.47 -7.67
C ASP A 42 -16.77 0.44 -6.43
N PHE A 43 -15.69 1.20 -6.18
CA PHE A 43 -15.63 2.19 -5.10
C PHE A 43 -16.60 3.36 -5.34
N GLU A 44 -16.67 3.88 -6.56
CA GLU A 44 -17.61 4.96 -6.92
C GLU A 44 -19.07 4.50 -6.78
N ASP A 45 -19.38 3.28 -7.20
CA ASP A 45 -20.71 2.67 -7.02
C ASP A 45 -21.06 2.50 -5.53
N CYS A 46 -20.11 2.01 -4.73
CA CYS A 46 -20.23 1.94 -3.28
C CYS A 46 -20.45 3.31 -2.62
N LYS A 47 -19.79 4.35 -3.13
CA LYS A 47 -19.94 5.73 -2.63
C LYS A 47 -21.33 6.29 -2.90
N VAL A 48 -21.90 6.01 -4.08
CA VAL A 48 -23.27 6.44 -4.44
C VAL A 48 -24.33 5.78 -3.54
N ASN A 49 -24.12 4.52 -3.18
CA ASN A 49 -25.03 3.76 -2.31
C ASN A 49 -24.77 3.97 -0.80
N GLY A 50 -23.81 4.84 -0.44
CA GLY A 50 -23.47 5.15 0.95
C GLY A 50 -22.83 3.97 1.71
N PHE A 51 -22.08 3.12 1.02
CA PHE A 51 -21.36 1.96 1.56
C PHE A 51 -22.25 0.90 2.27
N GLN A 52 -23.55 0.87 1.97
CA GLN A 52 -24.50 -0.06 2.62
C GLN A 52 -24.37 -1.51 2.13
N GLU A 53 -23.76 -1.72 0.97
CA GLU A 53 -23.68 -3.04 0.35
C GLU A 53 -22.48 -3.84 0.86
N PRO A 54 -22.60 -5.17 1.07
CA PRO A 54 -21.56 -5.98 1.71
C PRO A 54 -20.23 -5.99 0.95
N GLN A 55 -20.24 -5.80 -0.37
CA GLN A 55 -19.02 -5.64 -1.17
C GLN A 55 -18.22 -4.37 -0.80
N CYS A 56 -18.87 -3.38 -0.20
CA CYS A 56 -18.29 -2.10 0.18
C CYS A 56 -17.59 -2.11 1.54
N ALA A 57 -17.78 -3.17 2.34
CA ALA A 57 -17.26 -3.29 3.70
C ALA A 57 -15.73 -3.15 3.79
N LYS A 58 -15.03 -3.50 2.71
CA LYS A 58 -13.57 -3.36 2.62
C LYS A 58 -13.11 -1.90 2.77
N TRP A 59 -13.88 -0.93 2.28
CA TRP A 59 -13.48 0.47 2.27
C TRP A 59 -14.02 1.28 3.46
N ILE A 60 -14.97 0.75 4.24
CA ILE A 60 -15.55 1.46 5.39
C ILE A 60 -14.49 1.80 6.43
N ASP A 61 -13.66 0.83 6.80
CA ASP A 61 -12.59 1.02 7.79
C ASP A 61 -11.54 2.05 7.31
N ASP A 62 -11.19 2.02 6.02
CA ASP A 62 -10.24 2.97 5.42
C ASP A 62 -10.81 4.40 5.40
N MET A 63 -12.08 4.57 5.04
CA MET A 63 -12.76 5.86 5.04
C MET A 63 -12.87 6.43 6.46
N GLN A 64 -13.22 5.61 7.45
CA GLN A 64 -13.26 6.03 8.85
C GLN A 64 -11.88 6.46 9.34
N LEU A 65 -10.82 5.72 9.00
CA LEU A 65 -9.45 6.10 9.34
C LEU A 65 -9.07 7.44 8.69
N GLN A 66 -9.44 7.67 7.43
CA GLN A 66 -9.20 8.96 6.77
C GLN A 66 -9.94 10.10 7.46
N GLU A 67 -11.23 9.93 7.77
CA GLU A 67 -12.03 10.93 8.47
C GLU A 67 -11.42 11.27 9.85
N CYS A 68 -10.96 10.26 10.60
CA CYS A 68 -10.28 10.46 11.87
C CYS A 68 -8.93 11.18 11.74
N ARG A 69 -8.17 10.93 10.65
CA ARG A 69 -6.92 11.64 10.35
C ARG A 69 -7.17 13.10 9.99
N GLU A 70 -8.12 13.36 9.10
CA GLU A 70 -8.49 14.72 8.67
C GLU A 70 -8.99 15.56 9.85
N ASN A 71 -9.86 14.98 10.69
CA ASN A 71 -10.38 15.66 11.87
C ASN A 71 -9.40 15.66 13.06
N LYS A 72 -8.27 14.96 12.95
CA LYS A 72 -7.29 14.78 14.04
C LYS A 72 -7.93 14.25 15.32
N ASP A 73 -8.99 13.48 15.19
CA ASP A 73 -9.81 12.99 16.30
C ASP A 73 -9.25 11.67 16.82
N ILE A 74 -8.98 11.63 18.12
CA ILE A 74 -8.47 10.45 18.85
C ILE A 74 -9.38 10.04 20.00
N GLU A 75 -10.45 10.80 20.26
CA GLU A 75 -11.28 10.66 21.46
C GLU A 75 -12.67 10.11 21.15
N SER A 76 -13.20 10.35 19.95
CA SER A 76 -14.48 9.80 19.49
C SER A 76 -14.48 8.27 19.49
N SER A 77 -15.64 7.67 19.78
CA SER A 77 -15.80 6.21 19.90
C SER A 77 -15.34 5.47 18.64
N GLU A 78 -15.59 6.05 17.47
CA GLU A 78 -15.21 5.51 16.16
C GLU A 78 -13.69 5.62 15.92
N CYS A 79 -13.09 6.74 16.33
CA CYS A 79 -11.67 7.03 16.09
C CYS A 79 -10.71 6.42 17.12
N ARG A 80 -11.21 5.99 18.28
CA ARG A 80 -10.40 5.29 19.30
C ARG A 80 -9.70 4.05 18.76
N LYS A 81 -10.34 3.31 17.85
CA LYS A 81 -9.75 2.14 17.16
C LYS A 81 -8.49 2.54 16.38
N TYR A 82 -8.48 3.74 15.82
CA TYR A 82 -7.46 4.26 14.91
C TYR A 82 -6.46 5.23 15.55
N ARG A 83 -6.64 5.55 16.85
CA ARG A 83 -5.86 6.53 17.60
C ARG A 83 -4.35 6.47 17.36
N THR A 84 -3.76 5.28 17.42
CA THR A 84 -2.32 5.10 17.24
C THR A 84 -1.85 5.57 15.87
N TRP A 85 -2.64 5.30 14.82
CA TRP A 85 -2.33 5.70 13.46
C TRP A 85 -2.47 7.21 13.26
N VAL A 86 -3.50 7.82 13.86
CA VAL A 86 -3.71 9.27 13.80
C VAL A 86 -2.58 10.01 14.51
N ILE A 87 -2.15 9.54 15.69
CA ILE A 87 -1.03 10.16 16.44
C ILE A 87 0.26 10.06 15.64
N ALA A 88 0.58 8.89 15.08
CA ALA A 88 1.80 8.71 14.29
C ALA A 88 1.84 9.64 13.06
N ASP A 89 0.70 9.91 12.44
CA ASP A 89 0.59 10.83 11.31
C ASP A 89 0.87 12.28 11.73
N GLN A 90 0.34 12.69 12.89
CA GLN A 90 0.59 14.01 13.46
C GLN A 90 2.06 14.22 13.82
N GLU A 91 2.68 13.23 14.46
CA GLU A 91 4.10 13.28 14.80
C GLU A 91 4.96 13.39 13.52
N LEU A 92 4.61 12.65 12.47
CA LEU A 92 5.30 12.72 11.19
C LEU A 92 5.14 14.10 10.53
N GLU A 93 3.94 14.68 10.53
CA GLU A 93 3.70 16.04 10.04
C GLU A 93 4.57 17.07 10.77
N GLU A 94 4.70 16.95 12.09
CA GLU A 94 5.55 17.83 12.91
C GLU A 94 7.03 17.67 12.58
N ILE A 95 7.52 16.44 12.48
CA ILE A 95 8.92 16.15 12.10
C ILE A 95 9.23 16.75 10.72
N LEU A 96 8.34 16.56 9.74
CA LEU A 96 8.52 17.08 8.39
C LEU A 96 8.53 18.63 8.36
N LYS A 97 7.64 19.27 9.14
CA LYS A 97 7.64 20.74 9.27
C LYS A 97 8.92 21.26 9.92
N ASN A 98 9.40 20.60 10.96
CA ASN A 98 10.64 20.99 11.62
C ASN A 98 11.84 20.84 10.68
N ALA A 99 11.92 19.75 9.92
CA ALA A 99 12.97 19.54 8.92
C ALA A 99 12.95 20.59 7.80
N GLN A 100 11.77 21.05 7.35
CA GLN A 100 11.66 22.12 6.35
C GLN A 100 12.06 23.50 6.87
N ASN A 101 11.91 23.74 8.18
CA ASN A 101 12.27 25.03 8.80
C ASN A 101 13.76 25.11 9.18
N GLU A 102 14.49 23.99 9.13
CA GLU A 102 15.94 23.91 9.38
C GLU A 102 16.79 24.03 8.09
N GLU A 103 16.15 24.16 6.92
CA GLU A 103 16.77 24.47 5.62
C GLU A 103 16.70 25.99 5.31
#